data_AF-A0A1V6BQS7-F1
#
_entry.id   AF-A0A1V6BQS7-F1
#
_cell.length_a   1.000
_cell.length_b   1.000
_cell.length_c   1.000
_cell.angle_alpha   90.00
_cell.angle_beta   90.00
_cell.angle_gamma   90.00
#
_symmetry.space_group_name_H-M   'P 1'
#
loop_
_entity.id
_entity.type
_entity.pdbx_description
1 polymer ?
#
loop_
_entity_poly.entity_id
_entity_poly.type
_entity_poly.pdbx_seq_one_letter_code
_entity_poly.pdbx_strand_id
1 'polypeptide(L)'
;MKLKKYVLFVFTIFLSLSCQKRYIIDVDAPKVIYQALLKTNDFFIQFNEPINKFEYFIGDSLFRYDINFPKANFLIAGNDLTINSGNKIGVSVCDTSGNCAKFDIEKPVINNNPAVLVFSQLQLKYSKKSPQNIVIRSENSGSTLGYKLVLYVKGKKYEIPFSDQYLKKGEALSISFEPKEIEFNGNVTLSKNKNVISFDKFRLSQSYSLIYITDNRNSIVDYFLYYNGKSNEKEYYLNNKTFKKLNSDLSSYGVAPCAFDIKDSSIKKKIVKTNGKYQIKKF
;
A
#
# COMPACT_ATOMS: atom_id res chain seq x y z
N MET A 1 37.78 -31.60 60.13
CA MET A 1 38.06 -30.25 59.55
C MET A 1 37.96 -30.18 58.01
N LYS A 2 38.15 -31.28 57.25
CA LYS A 2 38.13 -31.27 55.77
C LYS A 2 36.73 -31.08 55.15
N LEU A 3 35.68 -31.66 55.72
CA LEU A 3 34.30 -31.62 55.17
C LEU A 3 33.73 -30.19 55.07
N LYS A 4 33.99 -29.32 56.07
CA LYS A 4 33.53 -27.92 56.07
C LYS A 4 34.13 -27.10 54.93
N LYS A 5 35.36 -27.40 54.48
CA LYS A 5 36.01 -26.70 53.36
C LYS A 5 35.36 -27.03 52.02
N TYR A 6 34.97 -28.29 51.80
CA TYR A 6 34.29 -28.71 50.57
C TYR A 6 32.88 -28.15 50.48
N VAL A 7 32.14 -28.10 51.59
CA VAL A 7 30.80 -27.50 51.61
C VAL A 7 30.86 -26.01 51.29
N LEU A 8 31.83 -25.27 51.86
CA LEU A 8 32.01 -23.86 51.57
C LEU A 8 32.38 -23.61 50.10
N PHE A 9 33.23 -24.47 49.52
CA PHE A 9 33.67 -24.39 48.13
C PHE A 9 32.54 -24.71 47.13
N VAL A 10 31.71 -25.71 47.44
CA VAL A 10 30.52 -26.03 46.64
C VAL A 10 29.49 -24.90 46.74
N PHE A 11 29.34 -24.28 47.91
CA PHE A 11 28.42 -23.16 48.11
C PHE A 11 28.85 -21.89 47.35
N THR A 12 30.16 -21.57 47.31
CA THR A 12 30.67 -20.46 46.49
C THR A 12 30.56 -20.72 45.00
N ILE A 13 30.75 -21.96 44.54
CA ILE A 13 30.52 -22.34 43.14
C ILE A 13 29.04 -22.17 42.78
N PHE A 14 28.11 -22.68 43.61
CA PHE A 14 26.67 -22.51 43.38
C PHE A 14 26.25 -21.03 43.40
N LEU A 15 26.79 -20.21 44.30
CA LEU A 15 26.56 -18.76 44.31
C LEU A 15 27.08 -18.10 43.02
N SER A 16 28.28 -18.43 42.56
CA SER A 16 28.85 -17.88 41.33
C SER A 16 28.09 -18.30 40.06
N LEU A 17 27.54 -19.51 40.02
CA LEU A 17 26.73 -20.01 38.91
C LEU A 17 25.30 -19.46 38.95
N SER A 18 24.74 -19.25 40.13
CA SER A 18 23.41 -18.63 40.31
C SER A 18 23.39 -17.12 40.05
N CYS A 19 24.54 -16.46 40.11
CA CYS A 19 24.73 -15.05 39.75
C CYS A 19 25.00 -14.82 38.26
N GLN A 20 24.97 -15.85 37.41
CA GLN A 20 24.93 -15.61 35.98
C GLN A 20 23.55 -15.06 35.62
N LYS A 21 23.45 -13.72 35.54
CA LYS A 21 22.40 -13.06 34.76
C LYS A 21 22.39 -13.79 33.42
N ARG A 22 21.28 -14.49 33.12
CA ARG A 22 21.03 -14.95 31.76
C ARG A 22 20.94 -13.69 30.91
N TYR A 23 22.04 -13.30 30.29
CA TYR A 23 22.01 -12.38 29.18
C TYR A 23 21.26 -13.14 28.09
N ILE A 24 20.00 -12.79 27.89
CA ILE A 24 19.41 -12.96 26.57
C ILE A 24 20.25 -12.01 25.73
N ILE A 25 21.23 -12.57 25.01
CA ILE A 25 22.04 -11.79 24.09
C ILE A 25 21.10 -11.54 22.92
N ASP A 26 20.45 -10.39 22.94
CA ASP A 26 19.83 -9.85 21.74
C ASP A 26 20.97 -9.35 20.85
N VAL A 27 21.25 -10.11 19.80
CA VAL A 27 22.38 -9.85 18.89
C VAL A 27 21.94 -8.95 17.73
N ASP A 28 20.64 -8.91 17.45
CA ASP A 28 20.13 -8.21 16.30
C ASP A 28 19.94 -6.72 16.64
N ALA A 29 20.50 -5.84 15.80
CA ALA A 29 20.21 -4.43 15.92
C ALA A 29 18.75 -4.14 15.52
N PRO A 30 18.14 -3.05 16.03
CA PRO A 30 16.76 -2.70 15.73
C PRO A 30 16.48 -2.59 14.24
N LYS A 31 15.37 -3.19 13.81
CA LYS A 31 14.86 -3.21 12.43
C LYS A 31 13.42 -2.75 12.40
N VAL A 32 13.06 -2.01 11.35
CA VAL A 32 11.66 -1.62 11.13
C VAL A 32 10.86 -2.83 10.66
N ILE A 33 9.78 -3.15 11.38
CA ILE A 33 8.89 -4.27 11.05
C ILE A 33 7.55 -3.80 10.48
N TYR A 34 7.17 -2.55 10.72
CA TYR A 34 5.92 -2.00 10.21
C TYR A 34 5.99 -0.47 10.07
N GLN A 35 5.32 0.05 9.04
CA GLN A 35 5.27 1.47 8.71
C GLN A 35 3.87 1.82 8.18
N ALA A 36 3.34 2.97 8.57
CA ALA A 36 2.04 3.45 8.08
C ALA A 36 1.91 4.97 8.13
N LEU A 37 1.37 5.58 7.06
CA LEU A 37 0.94 6.98 7.09
C LEU A 37 -0.46 7.07 7.72
N LEU A 38 -0.56 7.79 8.84
CA LEU A 38 -1.80 7.94 9.58
C LEU A 38 -2.72 9.00 8.97
N LYS A 39 -3.98 9.03 9.43
CA LYS A 39 -4.96 10.05 8.99
C LYS A 39 -4.54 11.48 9.33
N THR A 40 -3.76 11.65 10.39
CA THR A 40 -3.17 12.92 10.84
C THR A 40 -2.00 13.39 9.97
N ASN A 41 -1.61 12.60 8.95
CA ASN A 41 -0.37 12.73 8.16
C ASN A 41 0.92 12.45 8.94
N ASP A 42 0.84 12.04 10.20
CA ASP A 42 1.99 11.51 10.92
C ASP A 42 2.37 10.14 10.37
N PHE A 43 3.66 9.84 10.37
CA PHE A 43 4.19 8.57 9.90
C PHE A 43 4.56 7.67 11.07
N PHE A 44 3.80 6.59 11.20
CA PHE A 44 4.00 5.58 12.22
C PHE A 44 5.08 4.60 11.79
N ILE A 45 6.00 4.32 12.71
CA ILE A 45 7.10 3.37 12.54
C ILE A 45 7.11 2.46 13.77
N GLN A 46 7.18 1.15 13.53
CA GLN A 46 7.34 0.15 14.56
C GLN A 46 8.60 -0.68 14.32
N PHE A 47 9.36 -0.88 15.39
CA PHE A 47 10.56 -1.71 15.43
C PHE A 47 10.26 -3.10 16.01
N ASN A 48 11.13 -4.07 15.73
CA ASN A 48 11.08 -5.43 16.29
C ASN A 48 11.22 -5.46 17.82
N GLU A 49 11.75 -4.39 18.42
CA GLU A 49 12.09 -4.33 19.83
C GLU A 49 11.97 -2.89 20.39
N PRO A 50 11.94 -2.72 21.72
CA PRO A 50 11.98 -1.39 22.33
C PRO A 50 13.32 -0.68 22.14
N ILE A 51 13.29 0.56 21.68
CA ILE A 51 14.50 1.40 21.51
C ILE A 51 14.56 2.50 22.56
N ASN A 52 15.79 2.88 22.95
CA ASN A 52 16.06 3.96 23.91
C ASN A 52 16.59 5.24 23.22
N LYS A 53 16.92 5.15 21.93
CA LYS A 53 17.32 6.28 21.10
C LYS A 53 16.70 6.18 19.72
N PHE A 54 16.06 7.26 19.28
CA PHE A 54 15.54 7.39 17.91
C PHE A 54 15.91 8.76 17.35
N GLU A 55 16.64 8.76 16.24
CA GLU A 55 16.96 9.95 15.47
C GLU A 55 16.55 9.72 14.02
N TYR A 56 16.06 10.76 13.37
CA TYR A 56 15.77 10.73 11.94
C TYR A 56 16.23 12.01 11.25
N PHE A 57 16.55 11.86 9.96
CA PHE A 57 17.09 12.88 9.09
C PHE A 57 16.17 13.06 7.88
N ILE A 58 15.76 14.29 7.62
CA ILE A 58 14.98 14.66 6.42
C ILE A 58 15.72 15.82 5.74
N GLY A 59 16.40 15.52 4.62
CA GLY A 59 17.38 16.44 4.05
C GLY A 59 18.50 16.70 5.07
N ASP A 60 18.79 17.97 5.34
CA ASP A 60 19.81 18.37 6.32
C ASP A 60 19.26 18.52 7.76
N SER A 61 17.96 18.33 7.95
CA SER A 61 17.32 18.49 9.26
C SER A 61 17.44 17.21 10.08
N LEU A 62 17.95 17.34 11.31
CA LEU A 62 18.06 16.26 12.30
C LEU A 62 17.03 16.43 13.41
N PHE A 63 16.28 15.37 13.67
CA PHE A 63 15.31 15.29 14.73
C PHE A 63 15.72 14.18 15.69
N ARG A 64 15.75 14.49 16.98
CA ARG A 64 16.17 13.56 18.04
C ARG A 64 15.06 13.37 19.06
N TYR A 65 14.83 12.12 19.44
CA TYR A 65 13.99 11.76 20.56
C TYR A 65 14.82 11.09 21.66
N ASP A 66 14.90 11.75 22.80
CA ASP A 66 15.43 11.16 24.03
C ASP A 66 14.30 10.39 24.72
N ILE A 67 14.46 9.07 24.80
CA ILE A 67 13.38 8.15 25.20
C ILE A 67 13.61 7.71 26.65
N ASN A 68 12.86 8.33 27.57
CA ASN A 68 12.91 7.98 29.00
C ASN A 68 12.42 6.55 29.29
N PHE A 69 11.46 6.05 28.49
CA PHE A 69 10.90 4.71 28.62
C PHE A 69 10.99 3.99 27.28
N PRO A 70 11.80 2.92 27.18
CA PRO A 70 11.98 2.19 25.93
C PRO A 70 10.65 1.77 25.33
N LYS A 71 10.49 2.04 24.03
CA LYS A 71 9.26 1.72 23.29
C LYS A 71 9.62 1.34 21.86
N ALA A 72 8.76 0.53 21.24
CA ALA A 72 8.98 0.06 19.87
C ALA A 72 8.25 0.91 18.81
N ASN A 73 7.40 1.85 19.23
CA ASN A 73 6.48 2.58 18.36
C ASN A 73 6.78 4.09 18.36
N PHE A 74 6.90 4.67 17.18
CA PHE A 74 7.24 6.07 16.97
C PHE A 74 6.37 6.72 15.92
N LEU A 75 6.22 8.04 16.06
CA LEU A 75 5.55 8.90 15.09
C LEU A 75 6.56 9.94 14.64
N ILE A 76 6.76 10.05 13.32
CA ILE A 76 7.38 11.20 12.70
C ILE A 76 6.26 12.17 12.34
N ALA A 77 6.39 13.43 12.74
CA ALA A 77 5.35 14.43 12.52
C ALA A 77 5.16 14.70 11.03
N GLY A 78 3.90 14.82 10.60
CA GLY A 78 3.56 15.10 9.20
C GLY A 78 4.23 16.37 8.64
N ASN A 79 4.45 17.38 9.48
CA ASN A 79 5.10 18.63 9.09
C ASN A 79 6.56 18.42 8.68
N ASP A 80 7.30 17.56 9.38
CA ASP A 80 8.70 17.27 9.07
C ASP A 80 8.82 16.59 7.70
N LEU A 81 7.82 15.78 7.35
CA LEU A 81 7.71 15.10 6.06
C LEU A 81 7.39 16.07 4.91
N THR A 82 7.00 17.32 5.17
CA THR A 82 6.81 18.32 4.10
C THR A 82 8.08 19.04 3.69
N ILE A 83 9.19 18.85 4.41
CA ILE A 83 10.50 19.42 4.07
C ILE A 83 10.92 18.92 2.68
N ASN A 84 11.23 19.84 1.76
CA ASN A 84 11.68 19.51 0.41
C ASN A 84 13.06 18.85 0.46
N SER A 85 13.06 17.52 0.47
CA SER A 85 14.23 16.65 0.52
C SER A 85 14.08 15.52 -0.48
N GLY A 86 15.11 14.67 -0.59
CA GLY A 86 14.98 13.37 -1.25
C GLY A 86 13.82 12.53 -0.70
N ASN A 87 13.49 11.46 -1.42
CA ASN A 87 12.37 10.54 -1.12
C ASN A 87 12.66 9.55 0.02
N LYS A 88 13.69 9.79 0.82
CA LYS A 88 14.14 8.91 1.90
C LYS A 88 14.27 9.68 3.20
N ILE A 89 14.06 8.97 4.30
CA ILE A 89 14.29 9.41 5.66
C ILE A 89 15.46 8.58 6.19
N GLY A 90 16.56 9.22 6.56
CA GLY A 90 17.65 8.54 7.24
C GLY A 90 17.24 8.26 8.68
N VAL A 91 17.44 7.05 9.19
CA VAL A 91 17.08 6.67 10.56
C VAL A 91 18.32 6.17 11.29
N SER A 92 18.48 6.58 12.55
CA SER A 92 19.48 6.07 13.47
C SER A 92 18.81 5.67 14.79
N VAL A 93 18.92 4.40 15.17
CA VAL A 93 18.25 3.81 16.33
C VAL A 93 19.21 3.01 17.19
N CYS A 94 18.96 2.97 18.49
CA CYS A 94 19.67 2.08 19.42
C CYS A 94 18.68 1.41 20.40
N ASP A 95 18.89 0.14 20.68
CA ASP A 95 18.13 -0.63 21.67
C ASP A 95 18.62 -0.36 23.11
N THR A 96 17.97 -1.00 24.08
CA THR A 96 18.38 -0.94 25.50
C THR A 96 19.69 -1.66 25.81
N SER A 97 20.16 -2.52 24.91
CA SER A 97 21.37 -3.32 25.04
C SER A 97 22.61 -2.64 24.45
N GLY A 98 22.42 -1.52 23.73
CA GLY A 98 23.47 -0.76 23.06
C GLY A 98 23.68 -1.13 21.59
N ASN A 99 22.88 -2.04 21.01
CA ASN A 99 22.95 -2.34 19.58
C ASN A 99 22.30 -1.20 18.80
N CYS A 100 23.03 -0.67 17.82
CA CYS A 100 22.57 0.46 17.01
C CYS A 100 22.51 0.11 15.53
N ALA A 101 21.54 0.69 14.82
CA ALA A 101 21.39 0.56 13.38
C ALA A 101 21.20 1.93 12.71
N LYS A 102 21.73 2.05 11.49
CA LYS A 102 21.48 3.18 10.60
C LYS A 102 21.02 2.67 9.24
N PHE A 103 19.91 3.19 8.75
CA PHE A 103 19.35 2.80 7.46
C PHE A 103 18.39 3.87 6.94
N ASP A 104 18.11 3.80 5.65
CA ASP A 104 17.09 4.63 5.02
C ASP A 104 15.73 3.93 5.07
N ILE A 105 14.67 4.71 5.30
CA ILE A 105 13.30 4.31 5.00
C ILE A 105 12.71 5.22 3.93
N GLU A 106 11.74 4.70 3.17
CA GLU A 106 11.05 5.52 2.17
C GLU A 106 10.18 6.57 2.86
N LYS A 107 10.29 7.80 2.37
CA LYS A 107 9.45 8.90 2.82
C LYS A 107 8.01 8.66 2.32
N PRO A 108 6.99 8.64 3.19
CA PRO A 108 5.62 8.45 2.75
C PRO A 108 5.19 9.64 1.89
N VAL A 109 4.35 9.36 0.90
CA VAL A 109 3.81 10.40 0.03
C VAL A 109 2.66 11.10 0.75
N ILE A 110 2.80 12.41 1.00
CA ILE A 110 1.74 13.24 1.58
C ILE A 110 1.05 14.03 0.47
N ASN A 111 -0.22 13.72 0.23
CA ASN A 111 -1.08 14.47 -0.67
C ASN A 111 -2.11 15.25 0.14
N ASN A 112 -1.84 16.54 0.39
CA ASN A 112 -2.70 17.41 1.18
C ASN A 112 -3.94 17.93 0.42
N ASN A 113 -3.95 17.78 -0.90
CA ASN A 113 -5.08 18.20 -1.73
C ASN A 113 -5.42 17.09 -2.74
N PRO A 114 -5.89 15.92 -2.29
CA PRO A 114 -6.10 14.78 -3.16
C PRO A 114 -7.31 14.98 -4.08
N ALA A 115 -7.14 14.60 -5.35
CA ALA A 115 -8.25 14.42 -6.29
C ALA A 115 -9.06 13.18 -5.90
N VAL A 116 -10.37 13.29 -5.81
CA VAL A 116 -11.30 12.18 -5.59
C VAL A 116 -11.54 11.52 -6.94
N LEU A 117 -10.80 10.44 -7.18
CA LEU A 117 -10.83 9.69 -8.43
C LEU A 117 -11.95 8.64 -8.42
N VAL A 118 -12.77 8.64 -9.45
CA VAL A 118 -13.86 7.68 -9.64
C VAL A 118 -13.81 7.05 -11.02
N PHE A 119 -14.12 5.75 -11.10
CA PHE A 119 -14.26 5.09 -12.37
C PHE A 119 -15.56 5.51 -13.06
N SER A 120 -15.43 6.05 -14.27
CA SER A 120 -16.57 6.46 -15.10
C SER A 120 -16.92 5.42 -16.16
N GLN A 121 -15.91 4.81 -16.78
CA GLN A 121 -16.09 3.86 -17.86
C GLN A 121 -15.00 2.78 -17.83
N LEU A 122 -15.39 1.55 -18.14
CA LEU A 122 -14.51 0.44 -18.47
C LEU A 122 -14.91 -0.11 -19.83
N GLN A 123 -13.95 -0.19 -20.76
CA GLN A 123 -14.12 -0.78 -22.08
C GLN A 123 -13.16 -1.95 -22.24
N LEU A 124 -13.70 -3.17 -22.31
CA LEU A 124 -12.93 -4.42 -22.38
C LEU A 124 -12.88 -5.00 -23.78
N LYS A 125 -13.76 -4.58 -24.69
CA LYS A 125 -13.71 -5.03 -26.09
C LYS A 125 -12.60 -4.28 -26.83
N TYR A 126 -11.61 -5.03 -27.28
CA TYR A 126 -10.62 -4.52 -28.21
C TYR A 126 -11.18 -4.49 -29.64
N SER A 127 -10.87 -3.43 -30.38
CA SER A 127 -10.99 -3.39 -31.83
C SER A 127 -9.81 -2.61 -32.42
N LYS A 128 -9.50 -2.81 -33.71
CA LYS A 128 -8.47 -2.02 -34.41
C LYS A 128 -8.69 -0.50 -34.31
N LYS A 129 -9.93 -0.05 -34.06
CA LYS A 129 -10.31 1.36 -33.94
C LYS A 129 -10.41 1.85 -32.48
N SER A 130 -10.37 0.96 -31.50
CA SER A 130 -10.62 1.31 -30.10
C SER A 130 -9.92 0.32 -29.17
N PRO A 131 -8.82 0.73 -28.49
CA PRO A 131 -8.14 -0.10 -27.52
C PRO A 131 -9.03 -0.37 -26.30
N GLN A 132 -8.64 -1.33 -25.47
CA GLN A 132 -9.23 -1.41 -24.13
C GLN A 132 -8.91 -0.13 -23.37
N ASN A 133 -9.87 0.39 -22.63
CA ASN A 133 -9.74 1.68 -21.98
C ASN A 133 -10.43 1.69 -20.62
N ILE A 134 -9.83 2.38 -19.65
CA ILE A 134 -10.46 2.77 -18.40
C ILE A 134 -10.48 4.29 -18.34
N VAL A 135 -11.65 4.87 -18.10
CA VAL A 135 -11.79 6.32 -17.91
C VAL A 135 -12.10 6.59 -16.45
N ILE A 136 -11.23 7.36 -15.81
CA ILE A 136 -11.35 7.83 -14.44
C ILE A 136 -11.69 9.33 -14.50
N ARG A 137 -12.61 9.80 -13.66
CA ARG A 137 -12.94 11.22 -13.53
C ARG A 137 -12.62 11.72 -12.13
N SER A 138 -12.32 13.01 -12.02
CA SER A 138 -12.15 13.67 -10.74
C SER A 138 -13.47 14.33 -10.28
N GLU A 139 -13.94 14.00 -9.07
CA GLU A 139 -15.16 14.60 -8.48
C GLU A 139 -14.92 16.00 -7.89
N ASN A 140 -13.67 16.31 -7.53
CA ASN A 140 -13.19 17.61 -7.07
C ASN A 140 -11.88 17.97 -7.82
N SER A 141 -11.38 19.18 -7.61
CA SER A 141 -10.03 19.54 -8.08
C SER A 141 -9.00 19.08 -7.04
N GLY A 142 -7.85 18.56 -7.49
CA GLY A 142 -6.79 18.07 -6.60
C GLY A 142 -5.67 17.34 -7.34
N SER A 143 -4.68 16.85 -6.60
CA SER A 143 -3.52 16.11 -7.12
C SER A 143 -3.75 14.59 -7.10
N THR A 144 -3.22 13.90 -8.11
CA THR A 144 -3.13 12.43 -8.20
C THR A 144 -1.91 11.84 -7.50
N LEU A 145 -1.10 12.66 -6.82
CA LEU A 145 0.12 12.21 -6.15
C LEU A 145 -0.17 11.08 -5.14
N GLY A 146 0.59 10.00 -5.25
CA GLY A 146 0.52 8.82 -4.39
C GLY A 146 -0.65 7.88 -4.70
N TYR A 147 -1.51 8.20 -5.67
CA TYR A 147 -2.50 7.24 -6.14
C TYR A 147 -1.85 6.09 -6.92
N LYS A 148 -2.48 4.92 -6.90
CA LYS A 148 -2.11 3.77 -7.73
C LYS A 148 -3.33 3.15 -8.38
N LEU A 149 -3.20 2.69 -9.62
CA LEU A 149 -4.13 1.77 -10.26
C LEU A 149 -3.66 0.33 -10.00
N VAL A 150 -4.54 -0.50 -9.46
CA VAL A 150 -4.27 -1.92 -9.21
C VAL A 150 -5.11 -2.78 -10.14
N LEU A 151 -4.45 -3.74 -10.80
CA LEU A 151 -5.04 -4.62 -11.81
C LEU A 151 -4.71 -6.09 -11.51
N TYR A 152 -5.67 -6.97 -11.74
CA TYR A 152 -5.46 -8.42 -11.73
C TYR A 152 -5.47 -9.00 -13.15
N VAL A 153 -4.32 -9.50 -13.61
CA VAL A 153 -4.19 -10.12 -14.94
C VAL A 153 -3.60 -11.51 -14.80
N LYS A 154 -4.33 -12.50 -15.36
CA LYS A 154 -3.96 -13.93 -15.27
C LYS A 154 -3.62 -14.38 -13.83
N GLY A 155 -4.33 -13.84 -12.83
CA GLY A 155 -4.14 -14.14 -11.42
C GLY A 155 -2.96 -13.43 -10.73
N LYS A 156 -2.17 -12.63 -11.45
CA LYS A 156 -1.11 -11.78 -10.89
C LYS A 156 -1.63 -10.37 -10.60
N LYS A 157 -1.22 -9.79 -9.47
CA LYS A 157 -1.52 -8.42 -9.05
C LYS A 157 -0.46 -7.48 -9.63
N TYR A 158 -0.90 -6.38 -10.22
CA TYR A 158 -0.05 -5.31 -10.75
C TYR A 158 -0.46 -3.99 -10.11
N GLU A 159 0.50 -3.23 -9.58
CA GLU A 159 0.27 -1.90 -9.02
C GLU A 159 1.00 -0.87 -9.89
N ILE A 160 0.26 0.11 -10.39
CA ILE A 160 0.78 1.14 -11.28
C ILE A 160 0.58 2.51 -10.62
N PRO A 161 1.67 3.21 -10.24
CA PRO A 161 1.55 4.55 -9.66
C PRO A 161 1.10 5.57 -10.71
N PHE A 162 0.25 6.50 -10.29
CA PHE A 162 -0.04 7.70 -11.08
C PHE A 162 1.13 8.70 -10.92
N SER A 163 1.45 9.43 -11.99
CA SER A 163 2.30 10.62 -11.85
C SER A 163 1.55 11.73 -11.11
N ASP A 164 2.28 12.63 -10.48
CA ASP A 164 1.69 13.82 -9.86
C ASP A 164 1.14 14.75 -10.94
N GLN A 165 -0.18 14.86 -10.98
CA GLN A 165 -0.91 15.73 -11.87
C GLN A 165 -2.04 16.40 -11.10
N TYR A 166 -2.20 17.70 -11.30
CA TYR A 166 -3.35 18.43 -10.78
C TYR A 166 -4.51 18.31 -11.76
N LEU A 167 -5.62 17.73 -11.31
CA LEU A 167 -6.87 17.60 -12.05
C LEU A 167 -7.87 18.66 -11.59
N LYS A 168 -8.63 19.20 -12.55
CA LYS A 168 -9.82 20.00 -12.27
C LYS A 168 -11.02 19.09 -12.02
N LYS A 169 -12.00 19.59 -11.27
CA LYS A 169 -13.31 18.92 -11.13
C LYS A 169 -13.90 18.59 -12.51
N GLY A 170 -14.28 17.32 -12.69
CA GLY A 170 -14.85 16.78 -13.93
C GLY A 170 -13.82 16.36 -14.99
N GLU A 171 -12.54 16.67 -14.80
CA GLU A 171 -11.47 16.25 -15.71
C GLU A 171 -11.34 14.73 -15.71
N ALA A 172 -11.03 14.16 -16.88
CA ALA A 172 -10.99 12.73 -17.10
C ALA A 172 -9.57 12.26 -17.44
N LEU A 173 -9.09 11.24 -16.74
CA LEU A 173 -7.92 10.45 -17.09
C LEU A 173 -8.35 9.26 -17.94
N SER A 174 -7.74 9.08 -19.11
CA SER A 174 -7.94 7.91 -19.95
C SER A 174 -6.74 6.98 -19.85
N ILE A 175 -7.01 5.69 -19.62
CA ILE A 175 -5.99 4.67 -19.47
C ILE A 175 -6.19 3.62 -20.55
N SER A 176 -5.36 3.67 -21.58
CA SER A 176 -5.43 2.81 -22.76
C SER A 176 -4.51 1.60 -22.60
N PHE A 177 -4.97 0.44 -23.07
CA PHE A 177 -4.21 -0.81 -23.09
C PHE A 177 -4.08 -1.30 -24.53
N GLU A 178 -2.83 -1.42 -25.00
CA GLU A 178 -2.53 -1.85 -26.37
C GLU A 178 -2.27 -3.37 -26.43
N PRO A 179 -2.92 -4.12 -27.34
CA PRO A 179 -2.78 -5.56 -27.36
C PRO A 179 -1.55 -6.01 -28.16
N LYS A 180 -0.57 -6.54 -27.43
CA LYS A 180 0.33 -7.59 -27.91
C LYS A 180 0.48 -8.60 -26.77
N GLU A 181 0.36 -9.90 -27.06
CA GLU A 181 0.49 -10.96 -26.05
C GLU A 181 1.96 -11.16 -25.67
N ILE A 182 2.45 -10.38 -24.69
CA ILE A 182 3.78 -10.56 -24.10
C ILE A 182 3.63 -10.49 -22.58
N GLU A 183 4.49 -11.19 -21.84
CA GLU A 183 4.57 -11.02 -20.38
C GLU A 183 4.95 -9.57 -20.04
N PHE A 184 4.18 -8.95 -19.13
CA PHE A 184 4.45 -7.61 -18.65
C PHE A 184 5.77 -7.59 -17.87
N ASN A 185 6.77 -6.85 -18.38
CA ASN A 185 8.11 -6.75 -17.81
C ASN A 185 8.29 -5.57 -16.84
N GLY A 186 7.20 -4.94 -16.39
CA GLY A 186 7.26 -3.83 -15.43
C GLY A 186 7.46 -2.44 -16.04
N ASN A 187 7.75 -2.33 -17.35
CA ASN A 187 7.98 -1.03 -17.97
C ASN A 187 6.65 -0.35 -18.32
N VAL A 188 6.29 0.69 -17.57
CA VAL A 188 5.16 1.58 -17.87
C VAL A 188 5.69 2.82 -18.56
N THR A 189 5.35 3.00 -19.84
CA THR A 189 5.60 4.28 -20.51
C THR A 189 4.45 5.23 -20.17
N LEU A 190 4.62 6.03 -19.11
CA LEU A 190 3.69 7.10 -18.81
C LEU A 190 3.68 8.08 -19.99
N SER A 191 2.51 8.35 -20.57
CA SER A 191 2.44 9.19 -21.75
C SER A 191 2.84 10.63 -21.41
N LYS A 192 3.46 11.34 -22.37
CA LYS A 192 3.76 12.77 -22.25
C LYS A 192 2.49 13.65 -22.28
N ASN A 193 1.35 13.10 -22.70
CA ASN A 193 0.10 13.81 -22.73
C ASN A 193 -0.53 13.80 -21.35
N LYS A 194 -0.84 14.99 -20.82
CA LYS A 194 -1.69 15.14 -19.64
C LYS A 194 -2.93 14.28 -19.84
N ASN A 195 -3.27 13.49 -18.82
CA ASN A 195 -4.47 12.67 -18.77
C ASN A 195 -4.54 11.41 -19.65
N VAL A 196 -3.43 10.96 -20.25
CA VAL A 196 -3.38 9.65 -20.94
C VAL A 196 -2.28 8.77 -20.34
N ILE A 197 -2.63 7.54 -19.96
CA ILE A 197 -1.69 6.49 -19.55
C ILE A 197 -1.82 5.36 -20.57
N SER A 198 -0.70 4.94 -21.18
CA SER A 198 -0.70 3.81 -22.10
C SER A 198 0.06 2.64 -21.50
N PHE A 199 -0.53 1.45 -21.60
CA PHE A 199 0.13 0.19 -21.30
C PHE A 199 0.33 -0.59 -22.58
N ASP A 200 1.57 -0.56 -23.07
CA ASP A 200 1.95 -1.35 -24.23
C ASP A 200 1.94 -2.83 -23.85
N LYS A 201 1.42 -3.67 -24.75
CA LYS A 201 1.47 -5.13 -24.62
C LYS A 201 0.67 -5.68 -23.42
N PHE A 202 -0.44 -5.03 -23.07
CA PHE A 202 -1.27 -5.42 -21.94
C PHE A 202 -2.73 -5.62 -22.37
N ARG A 203 -3.40 -6.65 -21.81
CA ARG A 203 -4.81 -6.92 -22.08
C ARG A 203 -5.56 -7.25 -20.80
N LEU A 204 -6.65 -6.54 -20.57
CA LEU A 204 -7.62 -6.82 -19.52
C LEU A 204 -8.48 -8.03 -19.89
N SER A 205 -8.78 -8.85 -18.89
CA SER A 205 -9.67 -10.01 -19.04
C SER A 205 -11.07 -9.59 -19.47
N GLN A 206 -11.66 -10.32 -20.41
CA GLN A 206 -13.07 -10.14 -20.80
C GLN A 206 -14.00 -11.12 -20.06
N SER A 207 -13.44 -12.02 -19.24
CA SER A 207 -14.21 -13.02 -18.50
C SER A 207 -14.52 -12.54 -17.09
N TYR A 208 -13.51 -12.22 -16.29
CA TYR A 208 -13.62 -11.63 -14.97
C TYR A 208 -12.30 -10.99 -14.54
N SER A 209 -12.36 -9.97 -13.69
CA SER A 209 -11.20 -9.39 -13.03
C SER A 209 -11.61 -8.46 -11.88
N LEU A 210 -10.60 -7.99 -11.17
CA LEU A 210 -10.66 -6.91 -10.21
C LEU A 210 -9.70 -5.80 -10.65
N ILE A 211 -10.22 -4.58 -10.68
CA ILE A 211 -9.50 -3.35 -10.95
C ILE A 211 -9.87 -2.38 -9.84
N TYR A 212 -8.90 -1.73 -9.20
CA TYR A 212 -9.20 -0.70 -8.20
C TYR A 212 -8.17 0.41 -8.15
N ILE A 213 -8.53 1.53 -7.56
CA ILE A 213 -7.64 2.66 -7.30
C ILE A 213 -7.37 2.70 -5.80
N THR A 214 -6.11 2.86 -5.42
CA THR A 214 -5.74 3.23 -4.05
C THR A 214 -5.23 4.66 -3.99
N ASP A 215 -5.44 5.33 -2.86
CA ASP A 215 -4.81 6.59 -2.54
C ASP A 215 -3.38 6.40 -1.99
N ASN A 216 -2.76 7.51 -1.58
CA ASN A 216 -1.43 7.55 -0.95
C ASN A 216 -1.36 6.88 0.43
N ARG A 217 -2.51 6.47 0.98
CA ARG A 217 -2.63 5.71 2.24
C ARG A 217 -2.97 4.24 1.98
N ASN A 218 -2.81 3.78 0.73
CA ASN A 218 -3.19 2.45 0.27
C ASN A 218 -4.66 2.09 0.54
N SER A 219 -5.55 3.08 0.70
CA SER A 219 -6.99 2.86 0.88
C SER A 219 -7.68 2.80 -0.47
N ILE A 220 -8.63 1.87 -0.66
CA ILE A 220 -9.39 1.76 -1.91
C ILE A 220 -10.34 2.95 -2.05
N VAL A 221 -10.25 3.66 -3.18
CA VAL A 221 -11.09 4.82 -3.52
C VAL A 221 -12.29 4.41 -4.37
N ASP A 222 -12.07 3.60 -5.41
CA ASP A 222 -13.11 3.00 -6.24
C ASP A 222 -12.58 1.70 -6.88
N TYR A 223 -13.48 0.82 -7.33
CA TYR A 223 -13.13 -0.49 -7.87
C TYR A 223 -14.12 -1.02 -8.91
N PHE A 224 -13.67 -1.69 -9.95
CA PHE A 224 -14.47 -2.64 -10.74
C PHE A 224 -14.13 -4.07 -10.35
N LEU A 225 -15.09 -4.75 -9.75
CA LEU A 225 -15.11 -6.21 -9.68
C LEU A 225 -16.14 -6.70 -10.70
N TYR A 226 -15.72 -7.44 -11.72
CA TYR A 226 -16.65 -7.81 -12.80
C TYR A 226 -16.50 -9.24 -13.25
N TYR A 227 -17.58 -9.76 -13.84
CA TYR A 227 -17.63 -11.05 -14.53
C TYR A 227 -18.56 -10.96 -15.75
N ASN A 228 -18.36 -11.85 -16.71
CA ASN A 228 -19.17 -11.97 -17.90
C ASN A 228 -20.43 -12.80 -17.59
N GLY A 229 -21.59 -12.15 -17.48
CA GLY A 229 -22.84 -12.81 -17.13
C GLY A 229 -23.66 -13.29 -18.32
N LYS A 230 -23.04 -13.65 -19.45
CA LYS A 230 -23.72 -14.46 -20.47
C LYS A 230 -24.37 -15.67 -19.76
N SER A 231 -25.62 -15.94 -20.14
CA SER A 231 -26.71 -16.47 -19.28
C SER A 231 -26.46 -17.79 -18.54
N ASN A 232 -25.35 -18.50 -18.79
CA ASN A 232 -25.03 -19.78 -18.15
C ASN A 232 -23.76 -19.74 -17.27
N GLU A 233 -23.06 -18.61 -17.15
CA GLU A 233 -21.75 -18.56 -16.47
C GLU A 233 -21.75 -17.81 -15.13
N LYS A 234 -22.86 -17.19 -14.72
CA LYS A 234 -22.93 -16.40 -13.48
C LYS A 234 -22.57 -17.23 -12.24
N GLU A 235 -23.22 -18.37 -12.05
CA GLU A 235 -22.93 -19.27 -10.92
C GLU A 235 -21.52 -19.86 -11.01
N TYR A 236 -21.05 -20.14 -12.23
CA TYR A 236 -19.69 -20.60 -12.46
C TYR A 236 -18.65 -19.60 -11.92
N TYR A 237 -18.77 -18.32 -12.24
CA TYR A 237 -17.82 -17.30 -11.76
C TYR A 237 -17.94 -17.05 -10.26
N LEU A 238 -19.15 -17.02 -9.71
CA LEU A 238 -19.35 -16.87 -8.26
C LEU A 238 -18.74 -18.04 -7.47
N ASN A 239 -18.69 -19.23 -8.06
CA ASN A 239 -18.09 -20.41 -7.44
C ASN A 239 -16.59 -20.59 -7.74
N ASN A 240 -16.06 -19.88 -8.72
CA ASN A 240 -14.66 -19.97 -9.13
C ASN A 240 -13.69 -19.54 -8.00
N LYS A 241 -12.69 -20.38 -7.71
CA LYS A 241 -11.69 -20.16 -6.65
C LYS A 241 -10.90 -18.85 -6.85
N THR A 242 -10.52 -18.53 -8.08
CA THR A 242 -9.79 -17.30 -8.39
C THR A 242 -10.68 -16.08 -8.17
N PHE A 243 -11.93 -16.13 -8.60
CA PHE A 243 -12.89 -15.04 -8.38
C PHE A 243 -13.16 -14.80 -6.89
N LYS A 244 -13.32 -15.87 -6.09
CA LYS A 244 -13.42 -15.79 -4.63
C LYS A 244 -12.20 -15.14 -3.98
N LYS A 245 -10.99 -15.42 -4.50
CA LYS A 245 -9.76 -14.76 -4.04
C LYS A 245 -9.78 -13.25 -4.31
N LEU A 246 -10.26 -12.81 -5.48
CA LEU A 246 -10.42 -11.38 -5.78
C LEU A 246 -11.41 -10.70 -4.82
N ASN A 247 -12.51 -11.38 -4.46
CA ASN A 247 -13.44 -10.86 -3.45
C ASN A 247 -12.80 -10.74 -2.07
N SER A 248 -12.05 -11.78 -1.65
CA SER A 248 -11.34 -11.76 -0.37
C SER A 248 -10.31 -10.64 -0.31
N ASP A 249 -9.63 -10.33 -1.41
CA ASP A 249 -8.68 -9.23 -1.50
C ASP A 249 -9.39 -7.90 -1.23
N LEU A 250 -10.50 -7.60 -1.92
CA LEU A 250 -11.32 -6.41 -1.64
C LEU A 250 -11.81 -6.33 -0.19
N SER A 251 -12.28 -7.45 0.35
CA SER A 251 -12.77 -7.51 1.74
C SER A 251 -11.66 -7.25 2.76
N SER A 252 -10.41 -7.56 2.44
CA SER A 252 -9.26 -7.27 3.32
C SER A 252 -9.06 -5.75 3.55
N TYR A 253 -9.53 -4.93 2.61
CA TYR A 253 -9.58 -3.46 2.72
C TYR A 253 -10.85 -2.94 3.42
N GLY A 254 -11.69 -3.82 3.98
CA GLY A 254 -12.95 -3.44 4.64
C GLY A 254 -14.07 -3.03 3.67
N VAL A 255 -13.94 -3.33 2.37
CA VAL A 255 -14.94 -3.01 1.35
C VAL A 255 -15.89 -4.19 1.18
N ALA A 256 -17.21 -3.95 1.23
CA ALA A 256 -18.20 -4.94 0.86
C ALA A 256 -18.19 -5.14 -0.68
N PRO A 257 -17.73 -6.30 -1.20
CA PRO A 257 -17.50 -6.46 -2.62
C PRO A 257 -18.85 -6.59 -3.36
N CYS A 258 -19.00 -5.81 -4.43
CA CYS A 258 -20.14 -5.89 -5.33
C CYS A 258 -19.66 -6.14 -6.76
N ALA A 259 -19.99 -7.30 -7.31
CA ALA A 259 -19.63 -7.66 -8.67
C ALA A 259 -20.61 -7.09 -9.71
N PHE A 260 -20.07 -6.66 -10.86
CA PHE A 260 -20.78 -6.15 -12.02
C PHE A 260 -20.82 -7.20 -13.15
N ASP A 261 -21.99 -7.36 -13.75
CA ASP A 261 -22.17 -8.17 -14.95
C ASP A 261 -21.87 -7.33 -16.20
N ILE A 262 -20.98 -7.82 -17.07
CA ILE A 262 -20.54 -7.15 -18.30
C ILE A 262 -21.12 -7.79 -19.57
N LYS A 263 -22.46 -7.80 -19.70
CA LYS A 263 -23.15 -8.40 -20.87
C LYS A 263 -22.60 -7.98 -22.24
N ASP A 264 -22.09 -6.74 -22.37
CA ASP A 264 -21.56 -6.18 -23.64
C ASP A 264 -20.11 -5.66 -23.56
N SER A 265 -19.27 -6.23 -22.69
CA SER A 265 -17.84 -5.85 -22.58
C SER A 265 -17.56 -4.37 -22.25
N SER A 266 -18.55 -3.65 -21.74
CA SER A 266 -18.39 -2.30 -21.22
C SER A 266 -19.22 -2.08 -19.95
N ILE A 267 -18.68 -1.29 -19.03
CA ILE A 267 -19.39 -0.86 -17.82
C ILE A 267 -19.37 0.65 -17.76
N LYS A 268 -20.55 1.26 -17.62
CA LYS A 268 -20.69 2.66 -17.21
C LYS A 268 -21.24 2.68 -15.80
N LYS A 269 -20.51 3.29 -14.87
CA LYS A 269 -20.97 3.50 -13.50
C LYS A 269 -21.52 4.91 -13.37
N LYS A 270 -22.61 5.04 -12.60
CA LYS A 270 -23.01 6.32 -12.01
C LYS A 270 -22.94 6.15 -10.50
N ILE A 271 -21.97 6.82 -9.89
CA ILE A 271 -21.87 6.91 -8.43
C ILE A 271 -22.80 8.03 -7.99
N VAL A 272 -23.65 7.75 -7.01
CA VAL A 272 -24.55 8.74 -6.42
C VAL A 272 -24.23 8.83 -4.94
N LYS A 273 -24.03 10.05 -4.44
CA LYS A 273 -23.86 10.31 -3.02
C LYS A 273 -25.24 10.38 -2.38
N THR A 274 -25.55 9.43 -1.50
CA THR A 274 -26.82 9.39 -0.76
C THR A 274 -26.50 9.36 0.74
N ASN A 275 -26.96 10.35 1.49
CA ASN A 275 -26.75 10.47 2.95
C ASN A 275 -25.27 10.35 3.38
N GLY A 276 -24.37 11.00 2.66
CA GLY A 276 -22.93 11.00 2.98
C GLY A 276 -22.19 9.70 2.66
N LYS A 277 -22.88 8.67 2.16
CA LYS A 277 -22.28 7.41 1.69
C LYS A 277 -22.33 7.33 0.17
N TYR A 278 -21.25 6.88 -0.45
CA TYR A 278 -21.22 6.64 -1.89
C TYR A 278 -21.97 5.33 -2.20
N GLN A 279 -23.01 5.41 -3.02
CA GLN A 279 -23.76 4.25 -3.49
C GLN A 279 -23.49 4.05 -4.98
N ILE A 280 -23.15 2.82 -5.36
CA ILE A 280 -23.03 2.45 -6.76
C ILE A 280 -24.43 2.11 -7.27
N LYS A 281 -25.00 2.97 -8.11
CA LYS A 281 -26.27 2.67 -8.76
C LYS A 281 -25.99 1.70 -9.90
N LYS A 282 -26.45 0.44 -9.76
CA LYS A 282 -26.51 -0.50 -10.88
C LYS A 282 -27.55 0.01 -11.88
N PHE A 283 -27.22 -0.02 -13.16
CA PHE A 283 -28.19 0.07 -14.24
C PHE A 283 -28.77 -1.33 -14.49
#